data_AF-A0A5E8CK29-F1
#
_entry.id   AF-A0A5E8CK29-F1
#
_cell.length_a   1.000
_cell.length_b   1.000
_cell.length_c   1.000
_cell.angle_alpha   90.00
_cell.angle_beta   90.00
_cell.angle_gamma   90.00
#
_symmetry.space_group_name_H-M   'P 1'
#
loop_
_entity.id
_entity.type
_entity.pdbx_description
1 polymer ?
#
loop_
_entity_poly.entity_id
_entity_poly.type
_entity_poly.pdbx_seq_one_letter_code
_entity_poly.pdbx_strand_id
1 'polypeptide(L)'
;MDIEQYSRYKKLNYEIFYLLDWREREEEFWFAISGSSFNIYNITISKIKNNIICTCRDFIDNCIDNKLICKHCCFILFTVIKLYYKYSFKIDKIRLNRPQGYNTINESEFFNKLVFSFVEIILIGKKIKRLYNNNFPFQRKDLTQKYRLLMLIEDQKRIFYKQFTKFKIPLDTEILCGVCLKIIDDKPENKYLSCPECRKFIHLECAKAWLQKKETCVYCRSNIWENYCYFEYKKQLNLLKQN
;
A
#
# COMPACT_ATOMS: atom_id res chain seq x y z
N MET A 1 -6.27 -3.82 -28.27
CA MET A 1 -6.75 -3.34 -26.95
C MET A 1 -8.16 -2.87 -27.15
N ASP A 2 -9.10 -3.26 -26.29
CA ASP A 2 -10.49 -2.81 -26.42
C ASP A 2 -10.63 -1.29 -26.17
N ILE A 3 -11.72 -0.68 -26.66
CA ILE A 3 -12.02 0.76 -26.59
C ILE A 3 -11.96 1.26 -25.15
N GLU A 4 -12.54 0.53 -24.20
CA GLU A 4 -12.54 0.93 -22.80
C GLU A 4 -11.13 0.95 -22.22
N GLN A 5 -10.35 -0.09 -22.50
CA GLN A 5 -8.95 -0.17 -22.06
C GLN A 5 -8.10 0.93 -22.72
N TYR A 6 -8.38 1.25 -23.98
CA TYR A 6 -7.68 2.30 -24.71
C TYR A 6 -7.95 3.69 -24.13
N SER A 7 -9.17 3.95 -23.66
CA SER A 7 -9.51 5.21 -22.97
C SER A 7 -8.64 5.43 -21.72
N ARG A 8 -8.37 4.37 -20.94
CA ARG A 8 -7.51 4.39 -19.76
C ARG A 8 -6.04 4.58 -20.11
N TYR A 9 -5.58 3.94 -21.18
CA TYR A 9 -4.22 4.14 -21.71
C TYR A 9 -4.02 5.59 -22.22
N LYS A 10 -5.00 6.17 -22.92
CA LYS A 10 -4.91 7.54 -23.45
C LYS A 10 -4.68 8.59 -22.36
N LYS A 11 -5.18 8.36 -21.14
CA LYS A 11 -4.97 9.26 -19.98
C LYS A 11 -3.50 9.49 -19.67
N LEU A 12 -2.62 8.54 -20.01
CA LEU A 12 -1.17 8.70 -19.82
C LEU A 12 -0.57 9.87 -20.59
N ASN A 13 -1.23 10.35 -21.65
CA ASN A 13 -0.70 11.43 -22.49
C ASN A 13 -0.99 12.83 -21.95
N TYR A 14 -1.98 12.98 -21.06
CA TYR A 14 -2.46 14.29 -20.62
C TYR A 14 -2.66 14.39 -19.10
N GLU A 15 -2.81 13.28 -18.38
CA GLU A 15 -2.80 13.29 -16.92
C GLU A 15 -1.38 13.16 -16.38
N ILE A 16 -1.16 13.77 -15.21
CA ILE A 16 0.13 13.74 -14.53
C ILE A 16 0.17 12.55 -13.58
N PHE A 17 1.25 11.78 -13.67
CA PHE A 17 1.54 10.67 -12.77
C PHE A 17 2.98 10.78 -12.26
N TYR A 18 3.18 10.41 -11.01
CA TYR A 18 4.48 10.37 -10.38
C TYR A 18 4.75 9.02 -9.74
N LEU A 19 5.92 8.45 -9.99
CA LEU A 19 6.43 7.32 -9.23
C LEU A 19 7.04 7.86 -7.93
N LEU A 20 6.47 7.44 -6.79
CA LEU A 20 6.92 7.88 -5.47
C LEU A 20 7.98 6.93 -4.90
N ASP A 21 7.74 5.62 -4.99
CA ASP A 21 8.63 4.59 -4.49
C ASP A 21 8.41 3.28 -5.26
N TRP A 22 9.40 2.39 -5.21
CA TRP A 22 9.27 1.04 -5.76
C TRP A 22 10.18 0.08 -5.00
N ARG A 23 9.76 -1.18 -4.88
CA ARG A 23 10.50 -2.21 -4.16
C ARG A 23 10.36 -3.55 -4.87
N GLU A 24 11.44 -4.31 -4.90
CA GLU A 24 11.41 -5.72 -5.28
C GLU A 24 11.40 -6.56 -4.00
N ARG A 25 10.45 -7.50 -3.92
CA ARG A 25 10.35 -8.52 -2.88
C ARG A 25 10.48 -9.89 -3.53
N GLU A 26 10.61 -10.95 -2.73
CA GLU A 26 10.74 -12.32 -3.24
C GLU A 26 9.58 -12.71 -4.15
N GLU A 27 8.34 -12.39 -3.75
CA GLU A 27 7.12 -12.83 -4.44
C GLU A 27 6.44 -11.76 -5.30
N GLU A 28 6.90 -10.51 -5.25
CA GLU A 28 6.21 -9.40 -5.91
C GLU A 28 7.15 -8.23 -6.26
N PHE A 29 6.71 -7.43 -7.23
CA PHE A 29 7.20 -6.07 -7.45
C PHE A 29 6.14 -5.09 -6.99
N TRP A 30 6.53 -4.16 -6.12
CA TRP A 30 5.63 -3.21 -5.49
C TRP A 30 5.99 -1.78 -5.89
N PHE A 31 4.97 -0.97 -6.17
CA PHE A 31 5.11 0.43 -6.58
C PHE A 31 4.13 1.31 -5.81
N ALA A 32 4.59 2.48 -5.37
CA ALA A 32 3.72 3.57 -4.94
C ALA A 32 3.77 4.69 -5.97
N ILE A 33 2.59 5.11 -6.41
CA ILE A 33 2.45 6.22 -7.35
C ILE A 33 1.49 7.27 -6.81
N SER A 34 1.52 8.44 -7.42
CA SER A 34 0.52 9.49 -7.23
C SER A 34 0.06 10.06 -8.55
N GLY A 35 -1.17 10.58 -8.57
CA GLY A 35 -1.76 11.28 -9.71
C GLY A 35 -1.99 12.76 -9.43
N SER A 36 -2.82 13.40 -10.26
CA SER A 36 -3.18 14.82 -10.15
C SER A 36 -3.88 15.20 -8.84
N SER A 37 -4.61 14.27 -8.22
CA SER A 37 -5.26 14.48 -6.92
C SER A 37 -4.34 14.24 -5.71
N PHE A 38 -3.05 13.96 -5.94
CA PHE A 38 -2.04 13.65 -4.92
C PHE A 38 -2.36 12.44 -4.01
N ASN A 39 -3.43 11.70 -4.31
CA ASN A 39 -3.68 10.41 -3.67
C ASN A 39 -2.55 9.43 -3.97
N ILE A 40 -2.26 8.56 -3.00
CA ILE A 40 -1.26 7.51 -3.15
C ILE A 40 -1.97 6.22 -3.55
N TYR A 41 -1.54 5.64 -4.66
CA TYR A 41 -2.01 4.35 -5.13
C TYR A 41 -0.86 3.36 -5.16
N ASN A 42 -1.09 2.22 -4.54
CA ASN A 42 -0.17 1.09 -4.54
C ASN A 42 -0.52 0.14 -5.68
N ILE A 43 0.50 -0.29 -6.41
CA ILE A 43 0.43 -1.29 -7.48
C ILE A 43 1.36 -2.45 -7.14
N THR A 44 0.84 -3.66 -7.29
CA THR A 44 1.58 -4.90 -7.05
C THR A 44 1.56 -5.74 -8.32
N ILE A 45 2.73 -6.19 -8.77
CA ILE A 45 2.87 -7.23 -9.78
C ILE A 45 3.32 -8.50 -9.05
N SER A 46 2.46 -9.52 -8.99
CA SER A 46 2.80 -10.80 -8.35
C SER A 46 3.67 -11.64 -9.28
N LYS A 47 4.79 -12.17 -8.75
CA LYS A 47 5.66 -13.14 -9.44
C LYS A 47 5.10 -14.57 -9.37
N ILE A 48 4.16 -14.82 -8.46
CA ILE A 48 3.53 -16.13 -8.27
C ILE A 48 2.24 -16.21 -9.08
N LYS A 49 1.33 -15.24 -8.88
CA LYS A 49 0.04 -15.18 -9.58
C LYS A 49 0.16 -14.60 -10.99
N ASN A 50 1.34 -14.07 -11.34
CA ASN A 50 1.62 -13.43 -12.62
C ASN A 50 0.57 -12.37 -13.01
N ASN A 51 0.03 -11.62 -12.06
CA ASN A 51 -0.98 -10.60 -12.32
C ASN A 51 -0.55 -9.23 -11.78
N ILE A 52 -1.28 -8.19 -12.16
CA ILE A 52 -1.10 -6.82 -11.64
C ILE A 52 -2.36 -6.38 -10.92
N ILE A 53 -2.19 -5.77 -9.75
CA ILE A 53 -3.28 -5.29 -8.90
C ILE A 53 -3.01 -3.83 -8.55
N CYS A 54 -4.06 -3.00 -8.51
CA CYS A 54 -3.97 -1.62 -8.04
C CYS A 54 -5.01 -1.37 -6.94
N THR A 55 -4.66 -0.50 -5.99
CA THR A 55 -5.53 -0.08 -4.89
C THR A 55 -6.47 1.08 -5.22
N CYS A 56 -6.52 1.53 -6.48
CA CYS A 56 -7.41 2.61 -6.88
C CYS A 56 -8.86 2.13 -7.03
N ARG A 57 -9.81 3.04 -6.80
CA ARG A 57 -11.25 2.76 -6.90
C ARG A 57 -11.66 2.18 -8.27
N ASP A 58 -11.16 2.76 -9.36
CA ASP A 58 -11.43 2.24 -10.73
C ASP A 58 -10.97 0.78 -10.90
N PHE A 59 -9.90 0.36 -10.22
CA PHE A 59 -9.48 -1.04 -10.27
C PHE A 59 -10.44 -1.94 -9.52
N ILE A 60 -10.77 -1.57 -8.29
CA ILE A 60 -11.58 -2.36 -7.35
C ILE A 60 -13.02 -2.48 -7.86
N ASP A 61 -13.63 -1.37 -8.28
CA ASP A 61 -15.07 -1.29 -8.55
C ASP A 61 -15.44 -1.62 -10.01
N ASN A 62 -14.46 -1.62 -10.93
CA ASN A 62 -14.73 -1.71 -12.37
C ASN A 62 -13.78 -2.66 -13.10
N CYS A 63 -12.46 -2.50 -12.93
CA CYS A 63 -11.51 -3.25 -13.75
C CYS A 63 -11.54 -4.76 -13.48
N ILE A 64 -11.78 -5.18 -12.24
CA ILE A 64 -11.83 -6.61 -11.88
C ILE A 64 -12.94 -7.31 -12.65
N ASP A 65 -14.17 -6.78 -12.58
CA ASP A 65 -15.35 -7.41 -13.19
C ASP A 65 -15.28 -7.38 -14.72
N ASN A 66 -14.78 -6.28 -15.29
CA ASN A 66 -14.70 -6.10 -16.74
C ASN A 66 -13.43 -6.65 -17.38
N LYS A 67 -12.55 -7.32 -16.61
CA LYS A 67 -11.25 -7.81 -17.08
C LYS A 67 -10.39 -6.74 -17.76
N LEU A 68 -10.33 -5.57 -17.14
CA LEU A 68 -9.53 -4.43 -17.57
C LEU A 68 -8.37 -4.18 -16.60
N ILE A 69 -7.49 -3.23 -16.94
CA ILE A 69 -6.54 -2.62 -16.01
C ILE A 69 -6.78 -1.12 -15.92
N CYS A 70 -6.64 -0.59 -14.72
CA CYS A 70 -6.78 0.84 -14.49
C CYS A 70 -5.63 1.64 -15.14
N LYS A 71 -5.83 2.95 -15.27
CA LYS A 71 -4.81 3.89 -15.80
C LYS A 71 -3.48 3.85 -15.02
N HIS A 72 -3.53 3.56 -13.71
CA HIS A 72 -2.33 3.46 -12.86
C HIS A 72 -1.47 2.25 -13.23
N CYS A 73 -2.11 1.10 -13.51
CA CYS A 73 -1.42 -0.07 -14.05
C CYS A 73 -0.84 0.25 -15.44
N CYS A 74 -1.58 0.96 -16.30
CA CYS A 74 -1.06 1.41 -17.59
C CYS A 74 0.20 2.28 -17.41
N PHE A 75 0.19 3.23 -16.45
CA PHE A 75 1.34 4.09 -16.18
C PHE A 75 2.60 3.28 -15.84
N ILE A 76 2.48 2.29 -14.95
CA ILE A 76 3.60 1.39 -14.61
C ILE A 76 4.10 0.63 -15.84
N LEU A 77 3.19 0.00 -16.59
CA LEU A 77 3.55 -0.89 -17.70
C LEU A 77 4.14 -0.15 -18.91
N PHE A 78 3.58 1.01 -19.27
CA PHE A 78 3.98 1.76 -20.46
C PHE A 78 5.02 2.85 -20.19
N THR A 79 5.00 3.46 -19.01
CA THR A 79 5.83 4.66 -18.74
C THR A 79 7.02 4.34 -17.83
N VAL A 80 6.77 3.68 -16.70
CA VAL A 80 7.81 3.39 -15.70
C VAL A 80 8.71 2.25 -16.17
N ILE A 81 8.14 1.07 -16.36
CA ILE A 81 8.87 -0.14 -16.77
C ILE A 81 9.13 -0.10 -18.28
N LYS A 82 8.25 0.56 -19.05
CA LYS A 82 8.25 0.53 -20.52
C LYS A 82 8.27 -0.91 -21.04
N LEU A 83 7.47 -1.79 -20.44
CA LEU A 83 7.35 -3.19 -20.85
C LEU A 83 6.72 -3.29 -22.24
N TYR A 84 5.78 -2.39 -22.53
CA TYR A 84 5.08 -2.32 -23.81
C TYR A 84 5.30 -0.98 -24.51
N TYR A 85 5.15 -0.97 -25.84
CA TYR A 85 5.05 0.25 -26.64
C TYR A 85 3.96 0.11 -27.71
N LYS A 86 3.41 1.24 -28.15
CA LYS A 86 2.42 1.27 -29.26
C LYS A 86 3.17 1.30 -30.59
N TYR A 87 2.80 0.42 -31.51
CA TYR A 87 3.45 0.31 -32.83
C TYR A 87 2.73 1.09 -33.95
N SER A 88 1.41 1.28 -33.84
CA SER A 88 0.61 1.96 -34.88
C SER A 88 -0.45 2.86 -34.29
N PHE A 89 -0.73 3.98 -34.95
CA PHE A 89 -1.82 4.89 -34.61
C PHE A 89 -3.19 4.36 -35.04
N LYS A 90 -3.25 3.49 -36.07
CA LYS A 90 -4.50 3.02 -36.70
C LYS A 90 -4.98 1.66 -36.18
N ILE A 91 -4.13 0.87 -35.52
CA ILE A 91 -4.49 -0.43 -34.95
C ILE A 91 -3.85 -0.51 -33.57
N ASP A 92 -4.65 -0.73 -32.52
CA ASP A 92 -4.25 -0.84 -31.11
C ASP A 92 -3.47 -2.13 -30.81
N LYS A 93 -2.46 -2.41 -31.63
CA LYS A 93 -1.48 -3.49 -31.44
C LYS A 93 -0.39 -3.00 -30.49
N ILE A 94 -0.43 -3.57 -29.30
CA ILE A 94 0.59 -3.40 -28.26
C ILE A 94 1.70 -4.41 -28.53
N ARG A 95 2.96 -3.96 -28.48
CA ARG A 95 4.12 -4.84 -28.63
C ARG A 95 4.96 -4.86 -27.37
N LEU A 96 5.55 -6.01 -27.09
CA LEU A 96 6.57 -6.14 -26.05
C LEU A 96 7.85 -5.41 -26.44
N ASN A 97 8.34 -4.59 -25.52
CA ASN A 97 9.59 -3.84 -25.64
C ASN A 97 10.80 -4.73 -25.27
N ARG A 98 11.31 -5.47 -26.26
CA ARG A 98 12.48 -6.36 -26.14
C ARG A 98 13.67 -5.79 -26.95
N PRO A 99 14.93 -6.03 -26.55
CA PRO A 99 16.11 -5.67 -27.34
C PRO A 99 16.08 -6.31 -28.74
N GLN A 100 16.61 -5.60 -29.75
CA GLN A 100 16.59 -6.02 -31.16
C GLN A 100 17.37 -7.34 -31.38
N GLY A 101 16.87 -8.19 -32.28
CA GLY A 101 17.49 -9.48 -32.66
C GLY A 101 16.50 -10.61 -32.95
N TYR A 102 15.24 -10.48 -32.52
CA TYR A 102 14.17 -11.41 -32.83
C TYR A 102 13.19 -10.76 -33.81
N ASN A 103 13.21 -11.20 -35.07
CA ASN A 103 12.19 -10.88 -36.06
C ASN A 103 10.83 -11.44 -35.61
N THR A 104 9.78 -10.75 -36.07
CA THR A 104 8.34 -11.03 -35.93
C THR A 104 7.71 -10.87 -34.52
N ILE A 105 6.89 -9.82 -34.41
CA ILE A 105 5.70 -9.64 -33.56
C ILE A 105 5.62 -10.56 -32.32
N ASN A 106 6.08 -10.08 -31.17
CA ASN A 106 5.69 -10.61 -29.87
C ASN A 106 4.46 -9.84 -29.36
N GLU A 107 3.30 -10.16 -29.90
CA GLU A 107 2.01 -9.73 -29.34
C GLU A 107 1.89 -10.33 -27.93
N SER A 108 1.47 -9.51 -26.97
CA SER A 108 1.20 -9.96 -25.61
C SER A 108 -0.27 -10.28 -25.47
N GLU A 109 -0.58 -11.44 -24.89
CA GLU A 109 -1.94 -11.81 -24.50
C GLU A 109 -2.33 -11.22 -23.14
N PHE A 110 -1.45 -10.48 -22.48
CA PHE A 110 -1.69 -9.92 -21.14
C PHE A 110 -2.98 -9.11 -21.10
N PHE A 111 -3.27 -8.27 -22.09
CA PHE A 111 -4.50 -7.46 -22.09
C PHE A 111 -5.78 -8.27 -22.35
N ASN A 112 -5.67 -9.53 -22.77
CA ASN A 112 -6.79 -10.44 -22.93
C ASN A 112 -6.97 -11.35 -21.70
N LYS A 113 -5.86 -11.77 -21.10
CA LYS A 113 -5.83 -12.76 -20.00
C LYS A 113 -5.65 -12.14 -18.61
N LEU A 114 -5.16 -10.90 -18.54
CA LEU A 114 -4.69 -10.22 -17.33
C LEU A 114 -3.63 -10.98 -16.53
N VAL A 115 -2.92 -11.89 -17.20
CA VAL A 115 -1.86 -12.71 -16.65
C VAL A 115 -0.62 -12.53 -17.52
N PHE A 116 0.49 -12.17 -16.90
CA PHE A 116 1.80 -12.07 -17.52
C PHE A 116 2.31 -13.47 -17.85
N SER A 117 2.90 -13.61 -19.02
CA SER A 117 3.74 -14.75 -19.34
C SER A 117 5.01 -14.76 -18.49
N PHE A 118 5.62 -15.93 -18.33
CA PHE A 118 6.90 -16.07 -17.66
C PHE A 118 7.99 -15.14 -18.26
N VAL A 119 7.98 -14.99 -19.60
CA VAL A 119 8.89 -14.08 -20.31
C VAL A 119 8.68 -12.63 -19.89
N GLU A 120 7.42 -12.20 -19.72
CA GLU A 120 7.09 -10.84 -19.29
C GLU A 120 7.54 -10.58 -17.85
N ILE A 121 7.35 -11.52 -16.93
CA ILE A 121 7.83 -11.42 -15.55
C ILE A 121 9.36 -11.26 -15.50
N ILE A 122 10.10 -12.04 -16.29
CA ILE A 122 11.56 -11.89 -16.42
C ILE A 122 11.92 -10.51 -16.97
N LEU A 123 11.24 -10.04 -18.01
CA LEU A 123 11.49 -8.73 -18.61
C LEU A 123 11.19 -7.58 -17.64
N ILE A 124 10.12 -7.70 -16.86
CA ILE A 124 9.77 -6.77 -15.78
C ILE A 124 10.93 -6.68 -14.79
N GLY A 125 11.41 -7.81 -14.27
CA GLY A 125 12.55 -7.82 -13.34
C GLY A 125 13.81 -7.16 -13.93
N LYS A 126 14.15 -7.46 -15.19
CA LYS A 126 15.29 -6.83 -15.88
C LYS A 126 15.12 -5.32 -16.06
N LYS A 127 13.91 -4.85 -16.40
CA LYS A 127 13.62 -3.42 -16.61
C LYS A 127 13.57 -2.65 -15.28
N ILE A 128 13.05 -3.25 -14.22
CA ILE A 128 13.03 -2.67 -12.87
C ILE A 128 14.45 -2.43 -12.34
N LYS A 129 15.39 -3.34 -12.58
CA LYS A 129 16.80 -3.12 -12.18
C LYS A 129 17.41 -1.84 -12.78
N ARG A 130 16.93 -1.38 -13.93
CA ARG A 130 17.37 -0.12 -14.56
C ARG A 130 16.81 1.12 -13.87
N LEU A 131 15.80 0.98 -13.01
CA LEU A 131 15.21 2.09 -12.25
C LEU A 131 16.12 2.57 -11.12
N TYR A 132 17.07 1.76 -10.64
CA TYR A 132 17.96 2.13 -9.52
C TYR A 132 18.92 3.27 -9.84
N ASN A 133 19.26 3.48 -11.11
CA ASN A 133 20.42 4.31 -11.48
C ASN A 133 20.07 5.60 -12.24
N ASN A 134 18.79 5.94 -12.36
CA ASN A 134 18.35 6.98 -13.29
C ASN A 134 17.36 7.95 -12.62
N ASN A 135 17.58 9.26 -12.82
CA ASN A 135 16.54 10.26 -12.59
C ASN A 135 15.57 10.22 -13.77
N PHE A 136 14.31 9.88 -13.51
CA PHE A 136 13.28 9.83 -14.56
C PHE A 136 12.36 11.05 -14.49
N PRO A 137 11.80 11.48 -15.65
CA PRO A 137 10.86 12.61 -15.70
C PRO A 137 9.57 12.37 -14.91
N PHE A 138 9.23 11.10 -14.65
CA PHE A 138 8.08 10.71 -13.85
C PHE A 138 8.39 10.63 -12.34
N GLN A 139 9.57 11.06 -11.90
CA GLN A 139 9.92 11.18 -10.48
C GLN A 139 10.04 12.66 -10.11
N ARG A 140 9.28 13.08 -9.10
CA ARG A 140 9.42 14.43 -8.51
C ARG A 140 10.08 14.30 -7.14
N LYS A 141 11.31 14.81 -7.00
CA LYS A 141 12.14 14.59 -5.80
C LYS A 141 11.43 14.99 -4.51
N ASP A 142 10.72 16.12 -4.52
CA ASP A 142 10.00 16.63 -3.37
C ASP A 142 8.78 15.77 -2.99
N LEU A 143 8.05 15.21 -3.98
CA LEU A 143 6.98 14.25 -3.70
C LEU A 143 7.53 12.92 -3.16
N THR A 144 8.61 12.42 -3.76
CA THR A 144 9.31 11.22 -3.27
C THR A 144 9.82 11.42 -1.84
N GLN A 145 10.37 12.60 -1.51
CA GLN A 145 10.81 12.93 -0.15
C GLN A 145 9.65 13.01 0.82
N LYS A 146 8.57 13.73 0.47
CA LYS A 146 7.34 13.79 1.29
C LYS A 146 6.77 12.39 1.54
N TYR A 147 6.72 11.55 0.51
CA TYR A 147 6.28 10.17 0.63
C TYR A 147 7.16 9.37 1.61
N ARG A 148 8.48 9.48 1.51
CA ARG A 148 9.41 8.82 2.45
C ARG A 148 9.20 9.29 3.90
N LEU A 149 8.99 10.59 4.11
CA LEU A 149 8.69 11.12 5.44
C LEU A 149 7.37 10.56 5.99
N LEU A 150 6.32 10.48 5.16
CA LEU A 150 5.05 9.86 5.55
C LEU A 150 5.24 8.39 5.96
N MET A 151 6.03 7.63 5.20
CA MET A 151 6.33 6.23 5.54
C MET A 151 7.10 6.11 6.86
N LEU A 152 8.09 6.97 7.11
CA LEU A 152 8.84 6.99 8.38
C LEU A 152 7.93 7.29 9.58
N ILE A 153 7.03 8.27 9.42
CA ILE A 153 6.04 8.60 10.46
C ILE A 153 5.12 7.40 10.71
N GLU A 154 4.60 6.75 9.67
CA GLU A 154 3.76 5.56 9.84
C GLU A 154 4.48 4.42 10.56
N ASP A 155 5.75 4.18 10.23
CA ASP A 155 6.57 3.15 10.86
C ASP A 155 6.86 3.47 12.33
N GLN A 156 7.22 4.72 12.65
CA GLN A 156 7.37 5.17 14.04
C GLN A 156 6.09 4.99 14.83
N LYS A 157 4.95 5.44 14.30
CA LYS A 157 3.65 5.23 14.95
C LYS A 157 3.39 3.75 15.18
N ARG A 158 3.71 2.87 14.23
CA ARG A 158 3.50 1.41 14.37
C ARG A 158 4.37 0.83 15.48
N ILE A 159 5.59 1.30 15.63
CA ILE A 159 6.47 0.91 16.75
C ILE A 159 5.83 1.32 18.07
N PHE A 160 5.37 2.56 18.21
CA PHE A 160 4.67 3.03 19.41
C PHE A 160 3.40 2.24 19.69
N TYR A 161 2.60 1.94 18.67
CA TYR A 161 1.40 1.12 18.80
C TYR A 161 1.69 -0.25 19.41
N LYS A 162 2.77 -0.92 18.99
CA LYS A 162 3.19 -2.21 19.56
C LYS A 162 3.66 -2.12 21.01
N GLN A 163 4.08 -0.95 21.49
CA GLN A 163 4.51 -0.78 22.88
C GLN A 163 3.36 -0.92 23.87
N PHE A 164 2.12 -0.62 23.46
CA PHE A 164 0.95 -0.72 24.33
C PHE A 164 0.66 -2.16 24.78
N THR A 165 1.11 -3.17 24.03
CA THR A 165 0.95 -4.60 24.35
C THR A 165 2.26 -5.26 24.76
N LYS A 166 3.34 -4.48 24.96
CA LYS A 166 4.68 -5.02 25.20
C LYS A 166 4.89 -5.50 26.64
N PHE A 167 4.37 -4.74 27.61
CA PHE A 167 4.59 -5.04 29.01
C PHE A 167 3.57 -6.07 29.49
N LYS A 168 4.06 -7.04 30.28
CA LYS A 168 3.23 -7.99 31.00
C LYS A 168 3.08 -7.55 32.46
N ILE A 169 1.96 -7.91 33.05
CA ILE A 169 1.74 -7.73 34.48
C ILE A 169 2.78 -8.57 35.24
N PRO A 170 3.52 -8.00 36.20
CA PRO A 170 4.46 -8.80 36.99
C PRO A 170 3.69 -9.87 37.80
N LEU A 171 4.34 -11.01 38.01
CA LEU A 171 3.78 -12.10 38.82
C LEU A 171 3.43 -11.57 40.23
N ASP A 172 2.37 -12.12 40.80
CA ASP A 172 1.92 -11.85 42.18
C ASP A 172 1.62 -10.36 42.49
N THR A 173 1.26 -9.58 41.46
CA THR A 173 0.92 -8.16 41.62
C THR A 173 -0.55 -7.92 41.27
N GLU A 174 -1.31 -7.39 42.23
CA GLU A 174 -2.67 -6.91 41.97
C GLU A 174 -2.63 -5.51 41.38
N ILE A 175 -3.10 -5.36 40.14
CA ILE A 175 -3.14 -4.08 39.45
C ILE A 175 -4.58 -3.65 39.25
N LEU A 176 -4.94 -2.46 39.76
CA LEU A 176 -6.27 -1.89 39.56
C LEU A 176 -6.33 -1.02 38.30
N CYS A 177 -7.37 -1.25 37.51
CA CYS A 177 -7.71 -0.42 36.36
C CYS A 177 -8.22 0.96 36.81
N GLY A 178 -7.62 2.04 36.31
CA GLY A 178 -7.94 3.42 36.70
C GLY A 178 -9.26 3.95 36.13
N VAL A 179 -10.02 3.11 35.41
CA VAL A 179 -11.33 3.45 34.84
C VAL A 179 -12.44 2.69 35.55
N CYS A 180 -12.36 1.36 35.63
CA CYS A 180 -13.41 0.54 36.23
C CYS A 180 -13.12 0.13 37.69
N LEU A 181 -11.92 0.42 38.19
CA LEU A 181 -11.44 0.09 39.54
C LEU A 181 -11.43 -1.41 39.86
N LYS A 182 -11.49 -2.28 38.84
CA LYS A 182 -11.35 -3.74 38.98
C LYS A 182 -9.91 -4.18 38.74
N ILE A 183 -9.58 -5.35 39.29
CA ILE A 183 -8.28 -6.00 39.08
C ILE A 183 -8.09 -6.34 37.59
N ILE A 184 -6.89 -6.10 37.09
CA ILE A 184 -6.40 -6.58 35.80
C ILE A 184 -5.59 -7.83 36.09
N ASP A 185 -6.03 -8.97 35.57
CA ASP A 185 -5.28 -10.23 35.64
C ASP A 185 -4.74 -10.61 34.26
N ASP A 186 -3.74 -11.49 34.22
CA ASP A 186 -3.10 -11.96 32.98
C ASP A 186 -3.83 -13.17 32.36
N LYS A 187 -5.13 -13.32 32.64
CA LYS A 187 -5.92 -14.41 32.07
C LYS A 187 -6.19 -14.17 30.58
N PRO A 188 -6.25 -15.21 29.74
CA PRO A 188 -6.44 -15.09 28.30
C PRO A 188 -7.68 -14.27 27.88
N GLU A 189 -8.75 -14.37 28.67
CA GLU A 189 -10.00 -13.63 28.50
C GLU A 189 -9.88 -12.13 28.80
N ASN A 190 -8.92 -11.73 29.63
CA ASN A 190 -8.75 -10.37 30.10
C ASN A 190 -7.65 -9.64 29.33
N LYS A 191 -8.03 -9.10 28.17
CA LYS A 191 -7.13 -8.27 27.37
C LYS A 191 -6.87 -6.93 28.07
N TYR A 192 -5.59 -6.55 28.15
CA TYR A 192 -5.15 -5.27 28.69
C TYR A 192 -4.15 -4.58 27.78
N LEU A 193 -3.96 -3.29 28.04
CA LEU A 193 -2.93 -2.45 27.46
C LEU A 193 -2.10 -1.84 28.59
N SER A 194 -0.90 -1.37 28.25
CA SER A 194 -0.01 -0.65 29.13
C SER A 194 0.37 0.69 28.50
N CYS A 195 0.46 1.75 29.31
CA CYS A 195 0.93 3.03 28.80
C CYS A 195 2.46 2.98 28.58
N PRO A 196 2.98 3.32 27.38
CA PRO A 196 4.43 3.31 27.14
C PRO A 196 5.24 4.23 28.05
N GLU A 197 4.65 5.34 28.50
CA GLU A 197 5.29 6.34 29.36
C GLU A 197 5.29 5.91 30.84
N CYS A 198 4.11 5.72 31.43
CA CYS A 198 4.01 5.45 32.88
C CYS A 198 3.92 3.96 33.24
N ARG A 199 3.88 3.07 32.24
CA ARG A 199 3.84 1.60 32.39
C ARG A 199 2.66 1.04 33.18
N LYS A 200 1.67 1.87 33.54
CA LYS A 200 0.43 1.43 34.17
C LYS A 200 -0.49 0.74 33.18
N PHE A 201 -1.23 -0.24 33.68
CA PHE A 201 -2.08 -1.13 32.89
C PHE A 201 -3.55 -0.68 32.91
N ILE A 202 -4.28 -0.99 31.85
CA ILE A 202 -5.70 -0.67 31.71
C ILE A 202 -6.37 -1.79 30.89
N HIS A 203 -7.58 -2.22 31.27
CA HIS A 203 -8.33 -3.17 30.44
C HIS A 203 -8.56 -2.60 29.03
N LEU A 204 -8.49 -3.44 28.02
CA LEU A 204 -8.65 -3.03 26.62
C LEU A 204 -9.97 -2.25 26.39
N GLU A 205 -11.08 -2.76 26.91
CA GLU A 205 -12.39 -2.13 26.75
C GLU A 205 -12.50 -0.81 27.54
N CYS A 206 -11.87 -0.73 28.72
CA CYS A 206 -11.79 0.51 29.48
C CYS A 206 -10.97 1.58 28.73
N ALA A 207 -9.86 1.18 28.11
CA ALA A 207 -9.06 2.08 27.29
C ALA A 207 -9.85 2.60 26.09
N LYS A 208 -10.54 1.73 25.36
CA LYS A 208 -11.41 2.14 24.24
C LYS A 208 -12.48 3.15 24.67
N ALA A 209 -13.20 2.86 25.75
CA ALA A 209 -14.24 3.75 26.27
C ALA A 209 -13.68 5.11 26.71
N TRP A 210 -12.51 5.11 27.34
CA TRP A 210 -11.83 6.34 27.76
C TRP A 210 -11.38 7.19 26.56
N LEU A 211 -10.76 6.56 25.57
CA LEU A 211 -10.16 7.23 24.42
C LEU A 211 -11.18 7.82 23.45
N GLN A 212 -12.43 7.35 23.47
CA GLN A 212 -13.54 8.02 22.78
C GLN A 212 -13.80 9.45 23.29
N LYS A 213 -13.44 9.74 24.54
CA LYS A 213 -13.68 11.05 25.19
C LYS A 213 -12.41 11.87 25.38
N LYS A 214 -11.26 11.21 25.57
CA LYS A 214 -9.98 11.85 25.91
C LYS A 214 -8.82 11.13 25.23
N GLU A 215 -7.97 11.83 24.49
CA GLU A 215 -6.84 11.22 23.76
C GLU A 215 -5.57 11.02 24.61
N THR A 216 -5.67 11.10 25.94
CA THR A 216 -4.54 11.05 26.87
C THR A 216 -4.64 9.89 27.86
N CYS A 217 -3.50 9.43 28.38
CA CYS A 217 -3.47 8.40 29.42
C CYS A 217 -4.32 8.76 30.65
N VAL A 218 -5.14 7.83 31.15
CA VAL A 218 -5.92 8.02 32.39
C VAL A 218 -5.05 8.32 33.61
N TYR A 219 -3.82 7.79 33.64
CA TYR A 219 -2.92 7.91 34.78
C TYR A 219 -1.98 9.10 34.70
N CYS A 220 -1.19 9.21 33.62
CA CYS A 220 -0.14 10.23 33.50
C CYS A 220 -0.49 11.38 32.54
N ARG A 221 -1.67 11.35 31.91
CA ARG A 221 -2.12 12.36 30.94
C ARG A 221 -1.22 12.56 29.70
N SER A 222 -0.23 11.70 29.49
CA SER A 222 0.55 11.70 28.24
C SER A 222 -0.34 11.48 27.02
N ASN A 223 -0.03 12.20 25.94
CA ASN A 223 -0.68 12.10 24.64
C ASN A 223 -0.13 10.98 23.75
N ILE A 224 0.77 10.13 24.26
CA ILE A 224 1.29 8.96 23.52
C ILE A 224 0.17 8.05 22.98
N TRP A 225 -1.01 8.08 23.60
CA TRP A 225 -2.22 7.36 23.23
C TRP A 225 -2.86 7.82 21.91
N GLU A 226 -2.50 8.99 21.39
CA GLU A 226 -2.84 9.40 20.01
C GLU A 226 -2.35 8.37 18.98
N ASN A 227 -1.18 7.76 19.22
CA ASN A 227 -0.64 6.70 18.35
C ASN A 227 -1.49 5.43 18.40
N TYR A 228 -2.05 5.11 19.57
CA TYR A 228 -2.98 3.99 19.70
C TYR A 228 -4.27 4.27 18.91
N CYS A 229 -4.87 5.44 19.11
CA CYS A 229 -6.10 5.86 18.46
C CYS A 229 -5.96 5.89 16.93
N TYR A 230 -4.83 6.40 16.42
CA TYR A 230 -4.54 6.44 14.98
C TYR A 230 -4.72 5.08 14.29
N PHE A 231 -4.19 4.00 14.85
CA PHE A 231 -4.31 2.67 14.24
C PHE A 231 -5.66 2.02 14.45
N GLU A 232 -6.30 2.22 15.60
CA GLU A 232 -7.67 1.70 15.81
C GLU A 232 -8.66 2.33 14.84
N TYR A 233 -8.56 3.65 14.62
CA TYR A 233 -9.35 4.33 13.60
C TYR A 233 -9.07 3.81 12.18
N LYS A 234 -7.78 3.62 11.82
CA LYS A 234 -7.39 3.07 10.52
C LYS A 234 -7.93 1.64 10.30
N LYS A 235 -7.98 0.80 11.33
CA LYS A 235 -8.60 -0.55 11.26
C LYS A 235 -10.10 -0.45 10.97
N GLN A 236 -10.81 0.42 11.67
CA GLN A 236 -12.26 0.62 11.46
C GLN A 236 -12.55 1.10 10.03
N LEU A 237 -11.79 2.08 9.53
CA LEU A 237 -11.92 2.55 8.15
C LEU A 237 -11.67 1.46 7.10
N ASN A 238 -10.73 0.54 7.36
CA ASN A 238 -10.47 -0.57 6.45
C ASN A 238 -11.60 -1.59 6.44
N LEU A 239 -12.23 -1.86 7.59
CA LEU A 239 -13.40 -2.73 7.69
C LEU A 239 -14.60 -2.13 6.93
N LEU A 240 -14.81 -0.82 7.05
CA LEU A 240 -15.89 -0.11 6.35
C LEU A 240 -15.70 -0.06 4.82
N LYS A 241 -14.48 -0.27 4.31
CA LYS A 241 -14.20 -0.33 2.86
C LYS A 241 -14.33 -1.73 2.27
N GLN A 242 -14.58 -2.74 3.10
CA GLN A 242 -14.73 -4.15 2.70
C GLN A 242 -16.20 -4.60 2.69
N ASN A 243 -17.12 -3.74 3.12
CA ASN A 243 -18.57 -3.89 3.05
C ASN A 243 -19.13 -2.89 2.04
#